data_AF-A0A4U2E5W2-F1
#
_entry.id   AF-A0A4U2E5W2-F1
#
_cell.length_a   1.000
_cell.length_b   1.000
_cell.length_c   1.000
_cell.angle_alpha   90.00
_cell.angle_beta   90.00
_cell.angle_gamma   90.00
#
_symmetry.space_group_name_H-M   'P 1'
#
loop_
_entity.id
_entity.type
_entity.pdbx_description
1 polymer ?
#
loop_
_entity_poly.entity_id
_entity_poly.type
_entity_poly.pdbx_seq_one_letter_code
_entity_poly.pdbx_strand_id
1 'polypeptide(L)'
;LSAGLLIGIQPNSDDPLQDHLIAGRLSSLQAGQYQLFLGHTLARNLKVSMGDKVRLMVTSASQYTPLGRIPSQRNFTVAGIFNTGSDIDAQLMVTDIQDAGRLMR
;
A
#
# COMPACT_ATOMS: atom_id res chain seq x y z
N LEU A 1 5.23 -11.27 8.67
CA LEU A 1 4.69 -11.38 7.30
C LEU A 1 3.18 -11.32 7.42
N SER A 2 2.54 -10.39 6.71
CA SER A 2 1.09 -10.23 6.69
C SER A 2 0.61 -10.26 5.24
N ALA A 3 -0.58 -10.81 5.02
CA ALA A 3 -1.26 -10.77 3.73
C ALA A 3 -2.38 -9.72 3.78
N GLY A 4 -2.67 -9.09 2.65
CA GLY A 4 -3.68 -8.03 2.58
C GLY A 4 -4.05 -7.70 1.15
N LEU A 5 -5.02 -6.79 1.00
CA LEU A 5 -5.51 -6.29 -0.26
C LEU A 5 -4.82 -4.96 -0.59
N LEU A 6 -4.21 -4.88 -1.77
CA LEU A 6 -3.68 -3.63 -2.31
C LEU A 6 -4.68 -3.06 -3.31
N ILE A 7 -5.12 -1.83 -3.07
CA ILE A 7 -5.96 -1.07 -4.01
C ILE A 7 -5.14 0.10 -4.56
N GLY A 8 -5.06 0.18 -5.88
CA GLY A 8 -4.52 1.33 -6.58
C GLY A 8 -5.62 2.34 -6.88
N ILE A 9 -5.47 3.59 -6.44
CA ILE A 9 -6.43 4.68 -6.67
C ILE A 9 -5.80 5.81 -7.47
N GLN A 10 -6.63 6.63 -8.10
CA GLN A 10 -6.22 7.92 -8.63
C GLN A 10 -6.60 9.00 -7.59
N PRO A 11 -5.64 9.52 -6.81
CA PRO A 11 -5.93 10.43 -5.72
C PRO A 11 -6.56 11.72 -6.26
N ASN A 12 -7.71 12.06 -5.71
CA ASN A 12 -8.44 13.28 -6.02
C ASN A 12 -9.00 13.90 -4.73
N SER A 13 -9.49 15.14 -4.80
CA SER A 13 -9.96 15.89 -3.64
C SER A 13 -11.24 15.33 -3.00
N ASP A 14 -11.96 14.45 -3.69
CA ASP A 14 -13.27 13.95 -3.26
C ASP A 14 -13.20 12.45 -2.89
N ASP A 15 -11.99 11.90 -2.75
CA ASP A 15 -11.79 10.50 -2.40
C ASP A 15 -12.22 10.27 -0.94
N PRO A 16 -13.12 9.30 -0.68
CA PRO A 16 -13.67 9.04 0.65
C PRO A 16 -12.62 8.61 1.66
N LEU A 17 -11.44 8.13 1.23
CA LEU A 17 -10.35 7.79 2.12
C LEU A 17 -9.89 8.99 2.96
N GLN A 18 -10.05 10.22 2.45
CA GLN A 18 -9.65 11.44 3.16
C GLN A 18 -10.38 11.62 4.49
N ASP A 19 -11.66 11.25 4.57
CA ASP A 19 -12.47 11.37 5.78
C ASP A 19 -12.04 10.38 6.88
N HIS A 20 -11.24 9.39 6.52
CA HIS A 20 -10.77 8.32 7.40
C HIS A 20 -9.28 8.43 7.75
N LEU A 21 -8.58 9.47 7.30
CA LEU A 21 -7.15 9.64 7.58
C LEU A 21 -6.92 9.98 9.06
N ILE A 22 -6.07 9.20 9.73
CA ILE A 22 -5.52 9.54 11.04
C ILE A 22 -4.26 10.39 10.87
N ALA A 23 -3.45 10.05 9.86
CA ALA A 23 -2.17 10.71 9.62
C ALA A 23 -1.80 10.66 8.14
N GLY A 24 -1.07 11.69 7.68
CA GLY A 24 -0.73 11.88 6.27
C GLY A 24 -1.75 12.75 5.53
N ARG A 25 -1.51 12.94 4.23
CA ARG A 25 -2.40 13.71 3.34
C ARG A 25 -2.51 12.93 2.05
N LEU A 26 -3.72 12.72 1.52
CA LEU A 26 -3.89 11.90 0.32
C LEU A 26 -3.11 12.42 -0.89
N SER A 27 -2.88 13.74 -0.96
CA SER A 27 -2.02 14.39 -1.97
C SER A 27 -0.55 13.95 -1.95
N SER A 28 -0.13 13.21 -0.92
CA SER A 28 1.17 12.56 -0.90
C SER A 28 1.23 11.43 -1.92
N LEU A 29 0.15 10.67 -2.15
CA LEU A 29 0.11 9.65 -3.21
C LEU A 29 0.38 10.29 -4.57
N GLN A 30 1.56 10.03 -5.09
CA GLN A 30 2.04 10.53 -6.37
C GLN A 30 2.60 9.35 -7.14
N ALA A 31 2.18 9.22 -8.39
CA ALA A 31 2.64 8.18 -9.28
C ALA A 31 4.19 8.10 -9.34
N GLY A 32 4.72 6.88 -9.24
CA GLY A 32 6.15 6.61 -9.28
C GLY A 32 6.89 6.87 -7.95
N GLN A 33 6.21 7.36 -6.91
CA GLN A 33 6.83 7.62 -5.60
C GLN A 33 6.72 6.43 -4.64
N TYR A 34 5.93 5.40 -4.97
CA TYR A 34 5.75 4.19 -4.18
C TYR A 34 5.36 4.51 -2.74
N GLN A 35 4.34 5.35 -2.62
CA GLN A 35 3.76 5.74 -1.34
C GLN A 35 2.59 4.84 -1.00
N LEU A 36 2.42 4.55 0.27
CA LEU A 36 1.45 3.58 0.76
C LEU A 36 0.70 4.11 1.97
N PHE A 37 -0.62 3.98 1.92
CA PHE A 37 -1.51 4.19 3.05
C PHE A 37 -1.89 2.83 3.63
N LEU A 38 -1.80 2.71 4.94
CA LEU A 38 -2.11 1.48 5.66
C LEU A 38 -3.33 1.68 6.55
N GLY A 39 -4.20 0.66 6.62
CA GLY A 39 -5.20 0.59 7.67
C GLY A 39 -4.52 0.56 9.04
N HIS A 40 -5.12 1.22 10.03
CA HIS A 40 -4.51 1.43 11.33
C HIS A 40 -4.15 0.11 12.04
N THR A 41 -5.01 -0.90 11.93
CA THR A 41 -4.75 -2.22 12.51
C THR A 41 -3.58 -2.92 11.80
N LEU A 42 -3.49 -2.83 10.47
CA LEU A 42 -2.37 -3.38 9.70
C LEU A 42 -1.04 -2.70 10.06
N ALA A 43 -1.02 -1.37 10.16
CA ALA A 43 0.17 -0.61 10.56
C ALA A 43 0.68 -1.04 11.95
N ARG A 44 -0.21 -1.19 12.93
CA ARG A 44 0.14 -1.70 14.27
C ARG A 44 0.68 -3.13 14.23
N ASN A 45 0.04 -4.02 13.47
CA ASN A 45 0.48 -5.42 13.35
C ASN A 45 1.88 -5.53 12.74
N LEU A 46 2.18 -4.67 11.77
CA LEU A 46 3.50 -4.58 11.14
C LEU A 46 4.52 -3.79 11.98
N LYS A 47 4.07 -3.10 13.04
CA LYS A 47 4.87 -2.19 13.88
C LYS A 47 5.57 -1.10 13.06
N VAL A 48 4.83 -0.51 12.12
CA VAL A 48 5.32 0.56 11.26
C VAL A 48 4.54 1.85 11.47
N SER A 49 5.21 2.96 11.23
CA SER A 49 4.70 4.33 11.31
C SER A 49 4.92 5.07 9.99
N MET A 50 4.37 6.28 9.89
CA MET A 50 4.66 7.15 8.74
C MET A 50 6.16 7.36 8.56
N GLY A 51 6.64 7.27 7.32
CA GLY A 51 8.04 7.36 6.95
C GLY A 51 8.77 6.02 6.88
N ASP A 52 8.23 4.96 7.50
CA ASP A 52 8.82 3.63 7.43
C ASP A 52 8.67 3.02 6.04
N LYS A 53 9.56 2.07 5.72
CA LYS A 53 9.51 1.30 4.47
C LYS A 53 8.89 -0.06 4.69
N VAL A 54 7.91 -0.40 3.87
CA VAL A 54 7.27 -1.72 3.84
C VAL A 54 7.55 -2.38 2.49
N ARG A 55 7.99 -3.63 2.50
CA ARG A 55 8.15 -4.41 1.28
C ARG A 55 6.84 -5.10 0.93
N LEU A 56 6.26 -4.74 -0.21
CA LEU A 56 5.13 -5.43 -0.79
C LEU A 56 5.63 -6.51 -1.76
N MET A 57 4.97 -7.67 -1.72
CA MET A 57 5.23 -8.79 -2.60
C MET A 57 3.92 -9.30 -3.16
N VAL A 58 3.83 -9.43 -4.47
CA VAL A 58 2.69 -9.98 -5.19
C VAL A 58 3.12 -11.33 -5.74
N THR A 59 2.45 -12.40 -5.33
CA THR A 59 2.82 -13.76 -5.75
C THR A 59 2.24 -14.15 -7.11
N SER A 60 1.14 -13.51 -7.52
CA SER A 60 0.50 -13.73 -8.83
C SER A 60 1.30 -13.11 -9.98
N ALA A 61 1.95 -11.98 -9.75
CA ALA A 61 2.92 -11.38 -10.66
C ALA A 61 4.31 -11.93 -10.35
N SER A 62 4.93 -12.65 -11.29
CA SER A 62 6.25 -13.24 -11.07
C SER A 62 7.05 -13.32 -12.36
N GLN A 63 8.35 -13.10 -12.27
CA GLN A 63 9.27 -13.21 -13.40
C GLN A 63 10.02 -14.54 -13.36
N TYR A 64 10.24 -15.12 -14.54
CA TYR A 64 11.04 -16.33 -14.68
C TYR A 64 12.52 -15.97 -14.77
N THR A 65 13.33 -16.62 -13.94
CA THR A 65 14.79 -16.53 -13.97
C THR A 65 15.40 -17.93 -14.06
N PRO A 66 16.69 -18.08 -14.42
CA PRO A 66 17.36 -19.38 -14.38
C PRO A 66 17.34 -20.04 -13.00
N LEU A 67 17.14 -19.26 -11.93
CA LEU A 67 17.08 -19.73 -10.53
C LEU A 67 15.64 -20.04 -10.06
N GLY A 68 14.64 -19.90 -10.95
CA GLY A 68 13.23 -20.14 -10.65
C GLY A 68 12.35 -18.89 -10.76
N ARG A 69 11.11 -19.00 -10.26
CA ARG A 69 10.13 -17.90 -10.26
C ARG A 69 10.40 -16.93 -9.11
N ILE A 70 10.59 -15.66 -9.42
CA ILE A 70 10.74 -14.59 -8.43
C ILE A 70 9.46 -13.74 -8.41
N PRO A 71 8.79 -13.58 -7.27
CA PRO A 71 7.59 -12.76 -7.18
C PRO A 71 7.93 -11.27 -7.35
N SER A 72 7.01 -10.54 -7.97
CA SER A 72 7.12 -9.09 -8.11
C SER A 72 7.06 -8.46 -6.73
N GLN A 73 8.05 -7.63 -6.41
CA GLN A 73 8.19 -7.05 -5.08
C GLN A 73 8.82 -5.66 -5.16
N ARG A 74 8.42 -4.78 -4.22
CA ARG A 74 8.97 -3.43 -4.12
C ARG A 74 8.83 -2.86 -2.72
N ASN A 75 9.78 -2.02 -2.33
CA ASN A 75 9.66 -1.22 -1.12
C ASN A 75 8.77 0.00 -1.38
N PHE A 76 7.77 0.19 -0.53
CA PHE A 76 6.92 1.37 -0.45
C PHE A 76 7.22 2.13 0.83
N THR A 77 6.98 3.45 0.83
CA THR A 77 7.09 4.30 2.01
C THR A 77 5.70 4.55 2.58
N VAL A 78 5.51 4.35 3.88
CA VAL A 78 4.25 4.63 4.56
C VAL A 78 4.03 6.14 4.58
N ALA A 79 3.08 6.61 3.77
CA ALA A 79 2.79 8.03 3.59
C ALA A 79 1.57 8.49 4.39
N GLY A 80 0.81 7.54 4.95
CA GLY A 80 -0.29 7.83 5.85
C GLY A 80 -0.92 6.58 6.44
N ILE A 81 -1.80 6.80 7.41
CA ILE A 81 -2.55 5.77 8.12
C ILE A 81 -4.01 6.20 8.16
N PHE A 82 -4.92 5.28 7.86
CA PHE A 82 -6.36 5.51 7.92
C PHE A 82 -7.05 4.55 8.89
N ASN A 83 -8.27 4.88 9.30
CA ASN A 83 -9.13 4.03 10.12
C ASN A 83 -10.57 4.23 9.68
N THR A 84 -11.14 3.21 9.04
CA THR A 84 -12.55 3.22 8.63
C THR A 84 -13.47 2.71 9.73
N GLY A 85 -12.93 2.25 10.87
CA GLY A 85 -13.68 1.64 11.95
C GLY A 85 -14.20 0.24 11.62
N SER A 86 -13.58 -0.43 10.64
CA SER A 86 -14.00 -1.74 10.14
C SER A 86 -12.82 -2.73 10.15
N ASP A 87 -13.13 -4.03 10.17
CA ASP A 87 -12.14 -5.11 10.17
C ASP A 87 -11.20 -5.07 8.96
N ILE A 88 -11.61 -4.40 7.87
CA ILE A 88 -10.80 -4.19 6.67
C ILE A 88 -9.49 -3.44 6.96
N ASP A 89 -9.43 -2.63 8.02
CA ASP A 89 -8.23 -1.91 8.45
C ASP A 89 -7.06 -2.85 8.82
N ALA A 90 -7.33 -4.14 9.04
CA ALA A 90 -6.31 -5.16 9.29
C ALA A 90 -5.62 -5.68 8.03
N GLN A 91 -6.17 -5.40 6.83
CA GLN A 91 -5.73 -6.01 5.58
C GLN A 91 -5.60 -5.02 4.42
N LEU A 92 -6.24 -3.86 4.47
CA LEU A 92 -6.28 -2.93 3.35
C LEU A 92 -5.05 -2.02 3.29
N MET A 93 -4.54 -1.90 2.07
CA MET A 93 -3.43 -1.04 1.67
C MET A 93 -3.87 -0.23 0.45
N VAL A 94 -3.59 1.07 0.45
CA VAL A 94 -3.93 1.95 -0.66
C VAL A 94 -2.68 2.62 -1.21
N THR A 95 -2.54 2.65 -2.54
CA THR A 95 -1.42 3.31 -3.23
C THR A 95 -1.90 3.97 -4.51
N ASP A 96 -1.00 4.67 -5.21
CA ASP A 96 -1.29 5.22 -6.52
C ASP A 96 -1.53 4.08 -7.55
N ILE A 97 -2.53 4.26 -8.41
CA ILE A 97 -2.94 3.26 -9.40
C ILE A 97 -1.80 2.86 -10.36
N GLN A 98 -0.90 3.80 -10.71
CA GLN A 98 0.25 3.49 -11.55
C GLN A 98 1.29 2.65 -10.81
N ASP A 99 1.50 2.91 -9.52
CA ASP A 99 2.44 2.15 -8.69
C ASP A 99 1.93 0.73 -8.43
N ALA A 100 0.63 0.57 -8.15
CA ALA A 100 -0.02 -0.73 -8.11
C ALA A 100 0.14 -1.48 -9.44
N GLY A 101 -0.14 -0.80 -10.56
CA GLY A 101 0.02 -1.38 -11.90
C GLY A 101 1.45 -1.81 -12.22
N ARG A 102 2.48 -1.09 -11.74
CA ARG A 102 3.89 -1.48 -11.90
C ARG A 102 4.24 -2.73 -11.07
N LEU A 103 3.62 -2.91 -9.91
CA LEU A 103 3.84 -4.07 -9.04
C LEU A 103 3.15 -5.34 -9.57
N MET A 104 2.13 -5.20 -10.42
CA MET A 104 1.43 -6.31 -11.08
C MET A 104 2.11 -6.81 -12.36
N ARG A 105 3.25 -6.23 -12.74
CA ARG A 105 4.07 -6.68 -13.87
C ARG A 105 5.16 -7.65 -13.46
#